data_AF-A0AAW1PIQ5-F1
#
_entry.id   AF-A0AAW1PIQ5-F1
#
_cell.length_a   1.000
_cell.length_b   1.000
_cell.length_c   1.000
_cell.angle_alpha   90.00
_cell.angle_beta   90.00
_cell.angle_gamma   90.00
#
_symmetry.space_group_name_H-M   'P 1'
#
loop_
_entity.id
_entity.type
_entity.pdbx_description
1 polymer ?
#
loop_
_entity_poly.entity_id
_entity_poly.type
_entity_poly.pdbx_seq_one_letter_code
_entity_poly.pdbx_strand_id
1 'polypeptide(L)'
;MEAQSSDTALTSRSGKKKGPQAEPKPRPDHFLSARIWPWGSAHESIKLVQEALSSHDQALQAACVDPFGAHLTLLVASCAD
;
A
#
# COMPACT_ATOMS: atom_id res chain seq x y z
N MET A 1 21.28 11.31 58.55
CA MET A 1 22.52 10.64 58.16
C MET A 1 22.13 9.50 57.23
N GLU A 2 22.55 9.63 55.96
CA GLU A 2 22.87 8.63 54.90
C GLU A 2 22.19 7.24 54.96
N ALA A 3 21.69 6.62 53.89
CA ALA A 3 22.25 6.53 52.54
C ALA A 3 21.22 6.13 51.46
N GLN A 4 21.66 6.32 50.21
CA GLN A 4 21.06 6.06 48.89
C GLN A 4 20.97 4.56 48.48
N SER A 5 20.39 4.36 47.28
CA SER A 5 20.49 3.25 46.30
C SER A 5 19.33 2.24 46.28
N SER A 6 18.47 2.17 45.26
CA SER A 6 18.61 2.04 43.78
C SER A 6 18.76 0.60 43.27
N ASP A 7 17.89 0.26 42.30
CA ASP A 7 17.90 -0.88 41.36
C ASP A 7 17.68 -2.29 41.96
N THR A 8 16.89 -3.20 41.39
CA THR A 8 16.90 -3.62 39.98
C THR A 8 15.63 -4.44 39.67
N ALA A 9 15.15 -4.29 38.43
CA ALA A 9 14.07 -5.08 37.83
C ALA A 9 14.35 -6.60 37.79
N LEU A 10 13.31 -7.41 37.98
CA LEU A 10 13.25 -8.75 37.38
C LEU A 10 11.92 -8.93 36.65
N THR A 11 11.99 -8.77 35.34
CA THR A 11 10.87 -8.96 34.41
C THR A 11 10.57 -10.44 34.27
N SER A 12 9.39 -10.87 34.73
CA SER A 12 8.86 -12.20 34.42
C SER A 12 8.42 -12.21 32.95
N ARG A 13 9.26 -12.80 32.09
CA ARG A 13 8.97 -13.05 30.66
C ARG A 13 7.81 -14.05 30.54
N SER A 14 6.59 -13.52 30.38
CA SER A 14 5.46 -14.29 29.89
C SER A 14 5.71 -14.64 28.41
N GLY A 15 5.93 -15.93 28.15
CA GLY A 15 6.14 -16.47 26.81
C GLY A 15 4.92 -16.27 25.93
N LYS A 16 4.96 -15.25 25.06
CA LYS A 16 4.10 -15.18 23.87
C LYS A 16 4.44 -16.37 22.97
N LYS A 17 3.60 -17.42 23.00
CA LYS A 17 3.53 -18.42 21.92
C LYS A 17 3.26 -17.65 20.62
N LYS A 18 4.27 -17.49 19.77
CA LYS A 18 4.08 -17.15 18.36
C LYS A 18 3.31 -18.31 17.74
N GLY A 19 2.04 -18.09 17.40
CA GLY A 19 1.30 -18.98 16.51
C GLY A 19 2.05 -19.12 15.17
N PRO A 20 1.71 -20.12 14.34
CA PRO A 20 2.38 -20.35 13.07
C PRO A 20 2.39 -19.05 12.27
N GLN A 21 3.59 -18.56 12.01
CA GLN A 21 3.83 -17.39 11.18
C GLN A 21 3.33 -17.77 9.79
N ALA A 22 2.13 -17.32 9.42
CA ALA A 22 1.62 -17.49 8.08
C ALA A 22 2.68 -16.94 7.12
N GLU A 23 3.21 -17.79 6.25
CA GLU A 23 4.14 -17.33 5.22
C GLU A 23 3.50 -16.19 4.44
N PRO A 24 4.25 -15.11 4.16
CA PRO A 24 3.72 -14.02 3.36
C PRO A 24 3.32 -14.58 1.99
N LYS A 25 2.03 -14.47 1.67
CA LYS A 25 1.50 -14.88 0.37
C LYS A 25 2.31 -14.14 -0.72
N PRO A 26 2.84 -14.84 -1.74
CA PRO A 26 3.68 -14.22 -2.75
C PRO A 26 2.92 -13.07 -3.40
N ARG A 27 3.58 -11.92 -3.51
CA ARG A 27 3.00 -10.75 -4.18
C ARG A 27 3.08 -10.99 -5.68
N PRO A 28 2.03 -10.67 -6.44
CA PRO A 28 2.12 -10.70 -7.88
C PRO A 28 3.16 -9.69 -8.35
N ASP A 29 4.00 -10.12 -9.27
CA ASP A 29 5.12 -9.37 -9.82
C ASP A 29 4.92 -9.04 -11.31
N HIS A 30 3.97 -9.70 -11.96
CA HIS A 30 3.64 -9.49 -13.36
C HIS A 30 2.15 -9.21 -13.57
N PHE A 31 1.84 -8.40 -14.58
CA PHE A 31 0.48 -8.17 -15.03
C PHE A 31 0.42 -7.91 -16.54
N LEU A 32 -0.70 -8.28 -17.15
CA LEU A 32 -1.05 -7.91 -18.51
C LEU A 32 -2.03 -6.75 -18.46
N SER A 33 -1.77 -5.68 -19.21
CA SER A 33 -2.61 -4.49 -19.20
C SER A 33 -2.92 -3.97 -20.60
N ALA A 34 -4.12 -3.43 -20.79
CA ALA A 34 -4.45 -2.56 -21.92
C ALA A 34 -4.26 -1.10 -21.51
N ARG A 35 -3.35 -0.38 -22.20
CA ARG A 35 -3.12 1.05 -21.93
C ARG A 35 -4.27 1.89 -22.46
N ILE A 36 -4.64 2.90 -21.68
CA ILE A 36 -5.58 3.92 -22.12
C ILE A 36 -4.80 4.96 -22.94
N TRP A 37 -5.27 5.25 -24.15
CA TRP A 37 -4.62 6.25 -24.99
C TRP A 37 -4.85 7.67 -24.45
N PRO A 38 -3.81 8.54 -24.42
CA PRO A 38 -3.87 9.87 -23.80
C PRO A 38 -4.77 10.88 -24.54
N TRP A 39 -5.23 10.53 -25.74
CA TRP A 39 -6.15 11.35 -26.56
C TRP A 39 -7.53 10.69 -26.73
N GLY A 40 -7.84 9.65 -25.95
CA GLY A 40 -9.16 9.02 -25.94
C GLY A 40 -10.10 9.66 -24.91
N SER A 41 -11.42 9.52 -25.13
CA SER A 41 -12.46 10.01 -24.22
C SER A 41 -12.34 9.44 -22.79
N ALA A 42 -11.84 8.21 -22.66
CA ALA A 42 -11.58 7.60 -21.36
C ALA A 42 -10.50 8.35 -20.56
N HIS A 43 -9.45 8.84 -21.22
CA HIS A 43 -8.38 9.58 -20.56
C HIS A 43 -8.86 10.97 -20.09
N GLU A 44 -9.67 11.66 -20.90
CA GLU A 44 -10.31 12.92 -20.49
C GLU A 44 -11.25 12.72 -19.31
N SER A 45 -12.04 11.65 -19.33
CA SER A 45 -12.96 11.32 -18.24
C SER A 45 -12.20 11.06 -16.92
N ILE A 46 -11.06 10.36 -16.98
CA ILE A 46 -10.20 10.14 -15.81
C ILE A 46 -9.70 11.46 -15.24
N LYS A 47 -9.22 12.38 -16.10
CA LYS A 47 -8.77 13.71 -15.65
C LYS A 47 -9.88 14.50 -14.96
N LEU A 48 -11.07 14.55 -15.57
CA LEU A 48 -12.23 15.25 -15.00
C LEU A 48 -12.62 14.70 -13.63
N VAL A 49 -12.61 13.37 -13.46
CA VAL A 49 -12.90 12.74 -12.16
C VAL A 49 -11.82 13.08 -11.14
N GLN A 50 -10.55 13.03 -11.52
CA GLN A 50 -9.44 13.39 -10.63
C GLN A 50 -9.47 14.86 -10.21
N GLU A 51 -9.80 15.77 -11.13
CA GLU A 51 -10.00 17.19 -10.83
C GLU A 51 -11.17 17.38 -9.86
N ALA A 52 -12.30 16.71 -10.09
CA ALA A 52 -13.45 16.76 -9.19
C ALA A 52 -13.11 16.25 -7.78
N LEU A 53 -12.39 15.12 -7.68
CA LEU A 53 -11.92 14.58 -6.40
C LEU A 53 -10.96 15.54 -5.69
N SER A 54 -10.00 16.12 -6.42
CA SER A 54 -9.02 17.06 -5.88
C SER A 54 -9.66 18.38 -5.44
N SER A 55 -10.74 18.79 -6.09
CA SER A 55 -11.52 19.98 -5.71
C SER A 55 -12.29 19.77 -4.40
N HIS A 56 -12.63 18.52 -4.07
CA HIS A 56 -13.33 18.16 -2.85
C HIS A 56 -12.37 17.93 -1.68
N ASP A 57 -11.28 17.18 -1.92
CA ASP A 57 -10.23 16.89 -0.95
C ASP A 57 -8.87 16.80 -1.64
N GLN A 58 -7.99 17.76 -1.34
CA GLN A 58 -6.63 17.78 -1.88
C GLN A 58 -5.78 16.58 -1.45
N ALA A 59 -6.08 15.93 -0.33
CA ALA A 59 -5.36 14.74 0.11
C ALA A 59 -5.56 13.56 -0.85
N LEU A 60 -6.68 13.51 -1.57
CA LEU A 60 -6.97 12.47 -2.57
C LEU A 60 -6.12 12.60 -3.83
N GLN A 61 -5.55 13.78 -4.09
CA GLN A 61 -4.70 13.99 -5.27
C GLN A 61 -3.46 13.08 -5.24
N ALA A 62 -2.86 12.89 -4.06
CA ALA A 62 -1.69 12.01 -3.89
C ALA A 62 -2.04 10.51 -4.01
N ALA A 63 -3.32 10.15 -3.86
CA ALA A 63 -3.79 8.77 -4.00
C ALA A 63 -4.21 8.43 -5.44
N CYS A 64 -4.40 9.43 -6.30
CA CYS A 64 -4.77 9.23 -7.70
C CYS A 64 -3.59 8.67 -8.51
N VAL A 65 -3.88 7.71 -9.39
CA VAL A 65 -2.91 7.21 -10.37
C VAL A 65 -2.68 8.29 -11.43
N ASP A 66 -1.43 8.44 -11.86
CA ASP A 66 -1.10 9.34 -12.97
C ASP A 66 -1.97 9.02 -14.21
N PRO A 67 -2.61 10.00 -14.87
CA PRO A 67 -3.45 9.77 -16.04
C PRO A 67 -2.75 9.01 -17.18
N PHE A 68 -1.45 9.23 -17.38
CA PHE A 68 -0.64 8.52 -18.39
C PHE A 68 -0.30 7.09 -17.96
N GLY A 69 -0.34 6.81 -16.65
CA GLY A 69 -0.21 5.47 -16.09
C GLY A 69 -1.52 4.67 -16.09
N ALA A 70 -2.64 5.27 -16.48
CA ALA A 70 -3.94 4.62 -16.45
C ALA A 70 -4.02 3.46 -17.47
N HIS A 71 -4.44 2.31 -16.97
CA HIS A 71 -4.56 1.10 -17.75
C HIS A 71 -5.65 0.20 -17.19
N LEU A 72 -6.19 -0.68 -18.02
CA LEU A 72 -7.04 -1.79 -17.61
C LEU A 72 -6.15 -2.99 -17.34
N THR A 73 -6.11 -3.47 -16.10
CA THR A 73 -5.44 -4.74 -15.78
C THR A 73 -6.32 -5.89 -16.25
N LEU A 74 -5.78 -6.71 -17.14
CA LEU A 74 -6.47 -7.86 -17.74
C LEU A 74 -6.13 -9.17 -17.02
N LEU A 75 -4.89 -9.29 -16.54
CA LEU A 75 -4.39 -10.47 -15.84
C LEU A 75 -3.31 -10.07 -14.84
N VAL A 76 -3.31 -10.71 -13.68
CA VAL A 76 -2.28 -10.56 -12.64
C VAL A 76 -1.68 -11.94 -12.39
N ALA A 77 -0.36 -12.05 -12.45
CA ALA A 77 0.36 -13.31 -12.30
C ALA A 77 1.48 -13.18 -11.26
N SER A 78 1.86 -14.33 -10.71
CA SER A 78 3.07 -14.50 -9.92
C SER A 78 3.83 -15.66 -10.53
N CYS A 79 5.04 -15.41 -11.03
CA CYS A 79 5.92 -16.49 -11.47
C CYS A 79 6.54 -17.10 -10.21
N ALA A 80 6.25 -18.37 -9.94
CA ALA A 80 7.06 -19.15 -9.01
C ALA A 80 8.28 -19.66 -9.79
N ASP A 81 9.48 -19.35 -9.30
CA ASP A 81 10.75 -19.89 -9.80
C ASP A 81 10.79 -21.43 -9.73
#